data_AF-A0A6N8BHX0-F1
#
_entry.id   AF-A0A6N8BHX0-F1
#
_cell.length_a   1.000
_cell.length_b   1.000
_cell.length_c   1.000
_cell.angle_alpha   90.00
_cell.angle_beta   90.00
_cell.angle_gamma   90.00
#
_symmetry.space_group_name_H-M   'P 1'
#
loop_
_entity.id
_entity.type
_entity.pdbx_description
1 polymer ?
#
loop_
_entity_poly.entity_id
_entity_poly.type
_entity_poly.pdbx_seq_one_letter_code
_entity_poly.pdbx_strand_id
1 'polypeptide(L)'
;MFSPFRLRKKKQVIGTRLSHDYEQAAELSPSLKLPIEGLRVGESVRSRRKSASKKYTSFKLEQNNEFILGTTAGMIGATVKYGFNELMQVINIAKYDNNATSLTVVMKGYEYTPAFWLFGFITALIIGAFLGLVIAFMFSYIFTERHYIFKSAGIGVGIWLFNFGFAAKVFNYPEPIQYSLGDVVSMLMSLIIFAMVTAYTLKKLGFWRNRQLY
;
A
#
# COMPACT_ATOMS: atom_id res chain seq x y z
N MET A 1 32.14 16.02 -29.69
CA MET A 1 32.62 16.87 -28.57
C MET A 1 31.50 16.94 -27.54
N PHE A 2 31.83 16.86 -26.25
CA PHE A 2 30.95 16.72 -25.05
C PHE A 2 30.60 15.29 -24.61
N SER A 3 31.38 14.86 -23.61
CA SER A 3 31.20 13.67 -22.78
C SER A 3 30.35 14.04 -21.55
N PRO A 4 29.34 13.25 -21.13
CA PRO A 4 28.66 13.50 -19.88
C PRO A 4 29.36 12.79 -18.71
N PHE A 5 29.63 13.61 -17.70
CA PHE A 5 30.19 13.29 -16.39
C PHE A 5 29.58 12.05 -15.72
N ARG A 6 30.42 11.08 -15.35
CA ARG A 6 30.11 10.03 -14.36
C ARG A 6 30.28 10.58 -12.95
N LEU A 7 29.17 10.89 -12.28
CA LEU A 7 29.16 11.13 -10.83
C LEU A 7 29.29 9.79 -10.08
N ARG A 8 30.46 9.57 -9.46
CA ARG A 8 30.74 8.47 -8.52
C ARG A 8 29.91 8.66 -7.24
N LYS A 9 29.12 7.65 -6.86
CA LYS A 9 28.45 7.55 -5.55
C LYS A 9 29.49 7.43 -4.43
N LYS A 10 29.50 8.36 -3.47
CA LYS A 10 30.09 8.14 -2.14
C LYS A 10 29.07 7.38 -1.29
N LYS A 11 29.43 6.15 -0.88
CA LYS A 11 28.69 5.34 0.08
C LYS A 11 29.15 5.78 1.47
N GLN A 12 28.36 6.58 2.17
CA GLN A 12 28.65 6.99 3.54
C GLN A 12 28.15 5.88 4.47
N VAL A 13 29.10 5.15 5.08
CA VAL A 13 28.84 4.13 6.09
C VAL A 13 28.62 4.85 7.41
N ILE A 14 27.37 4.93 7.87
CA ILE A 14 27.01 5.50 9.16
C ILE A 14 27.05 4.39 10.21
N GLY A 15 28.14 4.41 10.99
CA GLY A 15 28.13 4.35 12.45
C GLY A 15 27.50 3.14 13.15
N THR A 16 28.30 2.09 13.37
CA THR A 16 28.19 1.26 14.56
C THR A 16 29.02 1.90 15.68
N ARG A 17 28.36 2.54 16.65
CA ARG A 17 28.96 2.97 17.92
C ARG A 17 27.95 2.69 19.04
N LEU A 18 27.92 1.45 19.49
CA LEU A 18 27.07 1.00 20.60
C LEU A 18 27.77 -0.04 21.50
N SER A 19 29.10 -0.19 21.38
CA SER A 19 29.85 -1.20 22.14
C SER A 19 30.75 -0.63 23.23
N HIS A 20 30.68 0.68 23.55
CA HIS A 20 31.61 1.28 24.51
C HIS A 20 31.03 1.56 25.91
N ASP A 21 29.72 1.40 26.11
CA ASP A 21 29.06 1.80 27.36
C ASP A 21 28.78 0.64 28.33
N TYR A 22 29.20 -0.60 28.01
CA TYR A 22 29.04 -1.75 28.93
C TYR A 22 30.31 -2.09 29.73
N GLU A 23 31.48 -1.54 29.37
CA GLU A 23 32.72 -1.80 30.13
C GLU A 23 32.88 -0.90 31.36
N GLN A 24 32.14 0.21 31.48
CA GLN A 24 32.23 1.11 32.65
C GLN A 24 31.27 0.77 33.80
N ALA A 25 30.37 -0.20 33.65
CA ALA A 25 29.47 -0.61 34.73
C ALA A 25 30.04 -1.70 35.64
N ALA A 26 31.23 -2.24 35.33
CA ALA A 26 31.84 -3.35 36.09
C ALA A 26 32.88 -2.90 37.14
N GLU A 27 33.21 -1.61 37.25
CA GLU A 27 34.25 -1.12 38.17
C GLU A 27 33.73 -0.61 39.54
N LEU A 28 32.42 -0.65 39.79
CA LEU A 28 31.81 -0.14 41.03
C LEU A 28 31.18 -1.24 41.88
N SER A 29 31.97 -2.21 42.37
CA SER A 29 31.65 -3.03 43.57
C SER A 29 32.85 -3.88 44.04
N PRO A 30 33.80 -3.32 44.80
CA PRO A 30 34.88 -4.10 45.40
C PRO A 30 34.43 -4.62 46.78
N SER A 31 33.65 -5.70 46.83
CA SER A 31 33.53 -6.55 48.04
C SER A 31 32.57 -7.73 47.82
N LEU A 32 33.00 -8.76 47.09
CA LEU A 32 32.50 -10.11 47.36
C LEU A 32 33.53 -11.15 46.91
N LYS A 33 34.53 -11.38 47.76
CA LYS A 33 35.38 -12.59 47.66
C LYS A 33 34.59 -13.75 48.23
N LEU A 34 34.06 -14.63 47.37
CA LEU A 34 33.61 -15.95 47.77
C LEU A 34 34.68 -16.98 47.43
N PRO A 35 35.11 -17.82 48.39
CA PRO A 35 36.02 -18.92 48.12
C PRO A 35 35.18 -20.14 47.72
N ILE A 36 35.27 -20.57 46.46
CA ILE A 36 34.82 -21.92 46.09
C ILE A 36 35.92 -22.57 45.28
N GLU A 37 36.81 -23.19 46.04
CA GLU A 37 37.80 -24.14 45.61
C GLU A 37 37.11 -25.52 45.53
N GLY A 38 37.23 -26.17 44.38
CA GLY A 38 37.01 -27.61 44.26
C GLY A 38 35.58 -28.09 44.01
N LEU A 39 35.19 -28.19 42.74
CA LEU A 39 34.42 -29.36 42.31
C LEU A 39 34.79 -29.79 40.89
N ARG A 40 35.28 -31.03 40.83
CA ARG A 40 35.73 -31.75 39.63
C ARG A 40 34.58 -32.02 38.67
N VAL A 41 34.92 -31.93 37.38
CA VAL A 41 34.65 -32.89 36.30
C VAL A 41 33.45 -33.82 36.48
N GLY A 42 32.46 -33.69 35.60
CA GLY A 42 31.50 -34.77 35.38
C GLY A 42 30.24 -34.33 34.64
N GLU A 43 30.23 -34.61 33.34
CA GLU A 43 29.05 -34.99 32.54
C GLU A 43 27.85 -34.06 32.43
N SER A 44 27.46 -33.85 31.16
CA SER A 44 26.08 -33.60 30.72
C SER A 44 25.41 -32.40 31.40
N VAL A 45 25.20 -31.28 30.73
CA VAL A 45 24.08 -31.17 29.80
C VAL A 45 24.47 -30.05 28.87
N ARG A 46 24.97 -30.42 27.69
CA ARG A 46 24.97 -29.56 26.51
C ARG A 46 23.50 -29.38 26.18
N SER A 47 22.82 -28.48 26.88
CA SER A 47 21.44 -28.12 26.62
C SER A 47 21.44 -27.52 25.23
N ARG A 48 21.20 -28.38 24.24
CA ARG A 48 20.63 -28.02 22.95
C ARG A 48 19.30 -27.33 23.27
N ARG A 49 19.36 -26.05 23.70
CA ARG A 49 18.39 -25.07 23.24
C ARG A 49 18.64 -24.96 21.73
N LYS A 50 18.19 -25.98 21.00
CA LYS A 50 17.61 -25.77 19.68
C LYS A 50 16.50 -24.79 19.97
N SER A 51 16.83 -23.49 19.93
CA SER A 51 15.86 -22.46 19.66
C SER A 51 15.22 -22.93 18.37
N ALA A 52 14.09 -23.63 18.52
CA ALA A 52 13.16 -23.84 17.45
C ALA A 52 12.69 -22.43 17.12
N SER A 53 13.52 -21.71 16.36
CA SER A 53 13.11 -20.60 15.54
C SER A 53 11.98 -21.19 14.74
N LYS A 54 10.77 -20.99 15.26
CA LYS A 54 9.51 -21.35 14.64
C LYS A 54 9.60 -20.56 13.36
N LYS A 55 10.01 -21.22 12.28
CA LYS A 55 10.10 -20.64 10.95
C LYS A 55 8.65 -20.39 10.60
N TYR A 56 8.14 -19.25 11.04
CA TYR A 56 6.87 -18.72 10.61
C TYR A 56 7.04 -18.65 9.11
N THR A 57 6.47 -19.63 8.41
CA THR A 57 6.19 -19.53 7.00
C THR A 57 5.24 -18.35 6.93
N SER A 58 5.79 -17.13 6.82
CA SER A 58 4.98 -15.96 6.57
C SER A 58 4.16 -16.31 5.35
N PHE A 59 2.87 -15.99 5.40
CA PHE A 59 2.01 -16.21 4.25
C PHE A 59 2.72 -15.62 3.02
N LYS A 60 2.71 -16.36 1.90
CA LYS A 60 3.41 -15.98 0.66
C LYS A 60 3.06 -14.56 0.19
N LEU A 61 1.94 -14.04 0.67
CA LEU A 61 1.40 -12.69 0.44
C LEU A 61 2.16 -11.56 1.19
N GLU A 62 2.89 -11.86 2.27
CA GLU A 62 3.65 -10.86 3.04
C GLU A 62 5.11 -10.68 2.59
N GLN A 63 5.63 -11.55 1.71
CA GLN A 63 7.08 -11.62 1.45
C GLN A 63 7.70 -10.34 0.85
N ASN A 64 6.92 -9.47 0.21
CA ASN A 64 7.44 -8.33 -0.55
C ASN A 64 6.93 -6.95 -0.11
N ASN A 65 6.35 -6.83 1.10
CA ASN A 65 5.61 -5.62 1.51
C ASN A 65 4.49 -5.24 0.51
N GLU A 66 4.05 -6.19 -0.34
CA GLU A 66 2.99 -6.02 -1.35
C GLU A 66 1.73 -5.47 -0.73
N PHE A 67 1.39 -5.99 0.45
CA PHE A 67 0.23 -5.55 1.22
C PHE A 67 0.30 -4.07 1.57
N ILE A 68 1.37 -3.66 2.27
CA ILE A 68 1.52 -2.27 2.76
C ILE A 68 1.67 -1.31 1.59
N LEU A 69 2.48 -1.65 0.59
CA LEU A 69 2.72 -0.80 -0.57
C LEU A 69 1.48 -0.66 -1.45
N GLY A 70 0.77 -1.76 -1.70
CA GLY A 70 -0.48 -1.78 -2.45
C GLY A 70 -1.59 -0.98 -1.77
N THR A 71 -1.80 -1.22 -0.48
CA THR A 71 -2.79 -0.49 0.34
C THR A 71 -2.50 1.01 0.35
N THR A 72 -1.24 1.40 0.61
CA THR A 72 -0.82 2.82 0.64
C THR A 72 -0.98 3.48 -0.72
N ALA A 73 -0.55 2.83 -1.80
CA ALA A 73 -0.70 3.34 -3.15
C ALA A 73 -2.17 3.42 -3.59
N GLY A 74 -3.01 2.49 -3.12
CA GLY A 74 -4.45 2.49 -3.32
C GLY A 74 -5.13 3.68 -2.65
N MET A 75 -4.81 3.95 -1.39
CA MET A 75 -5.33 5.12 -0.67
C MET A 75 -4.94 6.43 -1.37
N ILE A 76 -3.67 6.58 -1.77
CA ILE A 76 -3.21 7.78 -2.50
C ILE A 76 -3.95 7.93 -3.83
N GLY A 77 -4.11 6.84 -4.59
CA GLY A 77 -4.90 6.84 -5.82
C GLY A 77 -6.35 7.24 -5.57
N ALA A 78 -6.97 6.74 -4.52
CA ALA A 78 -8.35 7.06 -4.16
C ALA A 78 -8.53 8.53 -3.76
N THR A 79 -7.58 9.11 -3.02
CA THR A 79 -7.59 10.55 -2.70
C THR A 79 -7.57 11.40 -3.97
N VAL A 80 -6.69 11.06 -4.93
CA VAL A 80 -6.61 11.81 -6.20
C VAL A 80 -7.87 11.62 -7.04
N LYS A 81 -8.40 10.39 -7.12
CA LYS A 81 -9.68 10.09 -7.78
C LYS A 81 -10.82 10.90 -7.16
N TYR A 82 -10.90 10.95 -5.84
CA TYR A 82 -11.93 11.68 -5.11
C TYR A 82 -11.87 13.17 -5.45
N GLY A 83 -10.68 13.78 -5.38
CA GLY A 83 -10.50 15.18 -5.77
C GLY A 83 -10.86 15.46 -7.24
N PHE A 84 -10.58 14.53 -8.16
CA PHE A 84 -11.00 14.65 -9.56
C PHE A 84 -12.52 14.59 -9.73
N ASN A 85 -13.20 13.69 -9.02
CA ASN A 85 -14.67 13.58 -9.06
C ASN A 85 -15.34 14.87 -8.56
N GLU A 86 -14.83 15.42 -7.44
CA GLU A 86 -15.31 16.70 -6.90
C GLU A 86 -15.12 17.84 -7.91
N LEU A 87 -13.95 17.89 -8.56
CA LEU A 87 -13.69 18.89 -9.61
C LEU A 87 -14.69 18.78 -10.76
N MET A 88 -15.01 17.56 -11.20
CA MET A 88 -15.98 17.31 -12.28
C MET A 88 -17.40 17.76 -11.92
N GLN A 89 -17.78 17.65 -10.64
CA GLN A 89 -19.05 18.18 -10.14
C GLN A 89 -19.07 19.70 -10.08
N VAL A 90 -17.99 20.32 -9.59
CA VAL A 90 -17.87 21.78 -9.50
C VAL A 90 -18.02 22.44 -10.88
N ILE A 91 -17.48 21.82 -11.94
CA ILE A 91 -17.61 22.30 -13.33
C ILE A 91 -18.89 21.82 -14.03
N ASN A 92 -19.82 21.18 -13.31
CA ASN A 92 -21.10 20.67 -13.82
C ASN A 92 -21.00 19.66 -14.99
N ILE A 93 -19.87 18.95 -15.13
CA ILE A 93 -19.72 17.87 -16.12
C ILE A 93 -20.37 16.58 -15.60
N ALA A 94 -20.24 16.32 -14.30
CA ALA A 94 -20.84 15.19 -13.61
C ALA A 94 -21.83 15.68 -12.56
N LYS A 95 -22.97 15.02 -12.43
CA LYS A 95 -23.96 15.28 -11.37
C LYS A 95 -23.80 14.33 -10.19
N TYR A 96 -23.25 13.13 -10.41
CA TYR A 96 -23.16 12.09 -9.39
C TYR A 96 -21.72 11.65 -9.15
N ASP A 97 -21.34 11.54 -7.87
CA ASP A 97 -20.12 10.82 -7.50
C ASP A 97 -20.37 9.30 -7.49
N ASN A 98 -19.34 8.56 -7.87
CA ASN A 98 -19.26 7.11 -7.78
C ASN A 98 -19.44 6.61 -6.33
N ASN A 99 -18.92 7.34 -5.34
CA ASN A 99 -19.15 6.99 -3.93
C ASN A 99 -20.53 7.42 -3.44
N ALA A 100 -21.06 8.53 -3.95
CA ALA A 100 -22.39 9.00 -3.59
C ALA A 100 -23.45 7.94 -3.93
N THR A 101 -23.29 7.11 -4.97
CA THR A 101 -24.30 6.10 -5.34
C THR A 101 -24.49 5.00 -4.28
N SER A 102 -23.41 4.52 -3.67
CA SER A 102 -23.50 3.52 -2.59
C SER A 102 -23.81 4.16 -1.23
N LEU A 103 -23.30 5.37 -0.99
CA LEU A 103 -23.50 6.09 0.26
C LEU A 103 -24.90 6.71 0.36
N THR A 104 -25.50 7.20 -0.73
CA THR A 104 -26.88 7.74 -0.74
C THR A 104 -27.92 6.68 -0.44
N VAL A 105 -27.65 5.41 -0.75
CA VAL A 105 -28.54 4.31 -0.37
C VAL A 105 -28.55 4.10 1.15
N VAL A 106 -27.40 4.28 1.82
CA VAL A 106 -27.24 4.01 3.26
C VAL A 106 -27.52 5.26 4.11
N MET A 107 -27.14 6.44 3.64
CA MET A 107 -27.22 7.73 4.35
C MET A 107 -28.20 8.69 3.68
N LYS A 108 -29.35 8.18 3.24
CA LYS A 108 -30.41 8.98 2.63
C LYS A 108 -30.88 10.08 3.59
N GLY A 109 -30.98 11.31 3.10
CA GLY A 109 -31.37 12.50 3.89
C GLY A 109 -30.20 13.24 4.56
N TYR A 110 -28.96 12.75 4.43
CA TYR A 110 -27.76 13.39 4.98
C TYR A 110 -26.82 13.94 3.90
N GLU A 111 -27.26 14.00 2.65
CA GLU A 111 -26.41 14.26 1.46
C GLU A 111 -25.63 15.58 1.53
N TYR A 112 -26.16 16.57 2.24
CA TYR A 112 -25.57 17.91 2.39
C TYR A 112 -24.83 18.12 3.71
N THR A 113 -24.58 17.06 4.48
CA THR A 113 -23.91 17.17 5.78
C THR A 113 -22.41 16.89 5.65
N PRO A 114 -21.54 17.59 6.41
CA PRO A 114 -20.11 17.27 6.43
C PRO A 114 -19.80 15.81 6.80
N ALA A 115 -20.68 15.18 7.58
CA ALA A 115 -20.59 13.76 7.91
C ALA A 115 -20.69 12.86 6.67
N PHE A 116 -21.64 13.13 5.77
CA PHE A 116 -21.79 12.38 4.52
C PHE A 116 -20.51 12.43 3.67
N TRP A 117 -19.90 13.61 3.56
CA TRP A 117 -18.65 13.81 2.83
C TRP A 117 -17.49 13.05 3.47
N LEU A 118 -17.36 13.12 4.79
CA LEU A 118 -16.33 12.40 5.53
C LEU A 118 -16.49 10.87 5.39
N PHE A 119 -17.70 10.34 5.55
CA PHE A 119 -17.99 8.92 5.39
C PHE A 119 -17.77 8.46 3.93
N GLY A 120 -18.16 9.28 2.96
CA GLY A 120 -17.92 9.03 1.54
C GLY A 120 -16.43 8.95 1.23
N PHE A 121 -15.64 9.87 1.78
CA PHE A 121 -14.19 9.87 1.63
C PHE A 121 -13.53 8.66 2.31
N ILE A 122 -13.88 8.34 3.55
CA ILE A 122 -13.34 7.17 4.26
C ILE A 122 -13.67 5.88 3.49
N THR A 123 -14.91 5.75 3.00
CA THR A 123 -15.32 4.61 2.17
C THR A 123 -14.50 4.55 0.87
N ALA A 124 -14.22 5.69 0.25
CA ALA A 124 -13.31 5.80 -0.90
C ALA A 124 -11.94 5.21 -0.59
N LEU A 125 -11.38 5.56 0.56
CA LEU A 125 -10.06 5.11 0.97
C LEU A 125 -10.01 3.61 1.23
N ILE A 126 -11.05 3.04 1.86
CA ILE A 126 -11.12 1.59 2.12
C ILE A 126 -11.21 0.81 0.82
N ILE A 127 -12.12 1.21 -0.09
CA ILE A 127 -12.25 0.57 -1.40
C ILE A 127 -10.97 0.76 -2.23
N GLY A 128 -10.39 1.97 -2.17
CA GLY A 128 -9.14 2.32 -2.82
C GLY A 128 -7.97 1.47 -2.35
N ALA A 129 -7.83 1.28 -1.04
CA ALA A 129 -6.83 0.43 -0.42
C ALA A 129 -6.94 -1.03 -0.92
N PHE A 130 -8.16 -1.56 -0.94
CA PHE A 130 -8.43 -2.90 -1.44
C PHE A 130 -8.08 -3.05 -2.93
N LEU A 131 -8.53 -2.13 -3.78
CA LEU A 131 -8.23 -2.15 -5.21
C LEU A 131 -6.73 -1.93 -5.47
N GLY A 132 -6.06 -1.08 -4.70
CA GLY A 132 -4.63 -0.86 -4.80
C GLY A 132 -3.82 -2.10 -4.45
N LEU A 133 -4.27 -2.87 -3.46
CA LEU A 133 -3.71 -4.19 -3.15
C LEU A 133 -3.87 -5.16 -4.34
N VAL A 134 -5.06 -5.23 -4.94
CA VAL A 134 -5.30 -6.06 -6.13
C VAL A 134 -4.38 -5.63 -7.28
N ILE A 135 -4.25 -4.34 -7.56
CA ILE A 135 -3.35 -3.82 -8.60
C ILE A 135 -1.89 -4.21 -8.30
N ALA A 136 -1.44 -4.08 -7.05
CA ALA A 136 -0.11 -4.52 -6.65
C ALA A 136 0.10 -6.01 -6.94
N PHE A 137 -0.88 -6.86 -6.61
CA PHE A 137 -0.84 -8.29 -6.93
C PHE A 137 -0.82 -8.58 -8.42
N MET A 138 -1.61 -7.86 -9.23
CA MET A 138 -1.58 -8.01 -10.69
C MET A 138 -0.18 -7.70 -11.24
N PHE A 139 0.48 -6.64 -10.76
CA PHE A 139 1.87 -6.36 -11.12
C PHE A 139 2.89 -7.32 -10.50
N SER A 140 2.53 -8.05 -9.45
CA SER A 140 3.36 -9.11 -8.89
C SER A 140 3.36 -10.38 -9.72
N TYR A 141 2.18 -10.83 -10.16
CA TYR A 141 2.02 -12.16 -10.72
C TYR A 141 1.70 -12.20 -12.22
N ILE A 142 1.12 -11.12 -12.77
CA ILE A 142 0.56 -11.12 -14.13
C ILE A 142 1.34 -10.16 -15.04
N PHE A 143 1.64 -8.96 -14.56
CA PHE A 143 2.21 -7.89 -15.38
C PHE A 143 3.68 -7.59 -15.09
N THR A 144 4.46 -7.43 -16.15
CA THR A 144 5.82 -6.88 -16.07
C THR A 144 5.85 -5.36 -15.88
N GLU A 145 6.96 -4.81 -15.37
CA GLU A 145 7.15 -3.35 -15.15
C GLU A 145 7.08 -2.52 -16.45
N ARG A 146 7.41 -3.12 -17.60
CA ARG A 146 7.45 -2.41 -18.87
C ARG A 146 6.05 -1.86 -19.22
N HIS A 147 5.98 -0.57 -19.54
CA HIS A 147 4.74 0.17 -19.84
C HIS A 147 3.67 0.10 -18.73
N TYR A 148 4.09 0.07 -17.44
CA TYR A 148 3.17 -0.03 -16.30
C TYR A 148 2.02 0.99 -16.33
N ILE A 149 2.26 2.24 -16.76
CA ILE A 149 1.20 3.26 -16.86
C ILE A 149 0.09 2.85 -17.85
N PHE A 150 0.46 2.39 -19.06
CA PHE A 150 -0.51 1.97 -20.06
C PHE A 150 -1.31 0.74 -19.61
N LYS A 151 -0.64 -0.23 -18.98
CA LYS A 151 -1.31 -1.38 -18.37
C LYS A 151 -2.28 -0.96 -17.26
N SER A 152 -1.91 0.04 -16.48
CA SER A 152 -2.76 0.58 -15.41
C SER A 152 -3.97 1.31 -15.97
N ALA A 153 -3.84 2.04 -17.08
CA ALA A 153 -5.00 2.58 -17.79
C ALA A 153 -5.95 1.45 -18.22
N GLY A 154 -5.41 0.36 -18.77
CA GLY A 154 -6.19 -0.85 -19.07
C GLY A 154 -6.88 -1.46 -17.85
N ILE A 155 -6.22 -1.51 -16.70
CA ILE A 155 -6.83 -1.93 -15.42
C ILE A 155 -7.97 -0.98 -15.03
N GLY A 156 -7.79 0.34 -15.16
CA GLY A 156 -8.84 1.33 -14.89
C GLY A 156 -10.07 1.13 -15.76
N VAL A 157 -9.88 0.90 -17.07
CA VAL A 157 -10.97 0.53 -18.00
C VAL A 157 -11.62 -0.79 -17.58
N GLY A 158 -10.84 -1.78 -17.16
CA GLY A 158 -11.35 -3.06 -16.65
C GLY A 158 -12.20 -2.91 -15.39
N ILE A 159 -11.77 -2.08 -14.43
CA ILE A 159 -12.54 -1.75 -13.22
C ILE A 159 -13.84 -1.03 -13.61
N TRP A 160 -13.80 -0.14 -14.59
CA TRP A 160 -14.99 0.55 -15.09
C TRP A 160 -15.99 -0.42 -15.73
N LEU A 161 -15.52 -1.30 -16.63
CA LEU A 161 -16.35 -2.36 -17.24
C LEU A 161 -16.92 -3.32 -16.19
N PHE A 162 -16.16 -3.63 -15.15
CA PHE A 162 -16.65 -4.46 -14.06
C PHE A 162 -17.77 -3.74 -13.28
N ASN A 163 -17.60 -2.46 -12.96
CA ASN A 163 -18.61 -1.67 -12.24
C ASN A 163 -19.88 -1.46 -13.08
N PHE A 164 -19.77 -0.97 -14.31
CA PHE A 164 -20.94 -0.63 -15.14
C PHE A 164 -21.49 -1.82 -15.95
N GLY A 165 -20.69 -2.84 -16.20
CA GLY A 165 -21.13 -4.03 -16.93
C GLY A 165 -21.69 -5.11 -16.00
N PHE A 166 -20.88 -5.56 -15.04
CA PHE A 166 -21.24 -6.67 -14.16
C PHE A 166 -21.98 -6.18 -12.91
N ALA A 167 -21.38 -5.27 -12.14
CA ALA A 167 -21.92 -4.83 -10.87
C ALA A 167 -23.24 -4.06 -11.03
N ALA A 168 -23.38 -3.22 -12.07
CA ALA A 168 -24.62 -2.49 -12.34
C ALA A 168 -25.84 -3.42 -12.51
N LYS A 169 -25.67 -4.62 -13.10
CA LYS A 169 -26.73 -5.62 -13.22
C LYS A 169 -27.05 -6.31 -11.90
N VAL A 170 -26.06 -6.48 -11.03
CA VAL A 170 -26.23 -7.15 -9.72
C VAL A 170 -26.86 -6.20 -8.70
N PHE A 171 -26.48 -4.93 -8.71
CA PHE A 171 -26.88 -3.94 -7.71
C PHE A 171 -28.04 -3.03 -8.15
N ASN A 172 -28.58 -3.20 -9.36
CA ASN A 172 -29.68 -2.41 -9.92
C ASN A 172 -29.46 -0.89 -9.74
N TYR A 173 -28.37 -0.38 -10.32
CA TYR A 173 -28.04 1.04 -10.19
C TYR A 173 -29.16 1.95 -10.73
N PRO A 174 -29.40 3.12 -10.11
CA PRO A 174 -30.42 4.07 -10.57
C PRO A 174 -30.23 4.44 -12.05
N GLU A 175 -31.31 4.44 -12.83
CA GLU A 175 -31.29 4.80 -14.26
C GLU A 175 -30.55 6.11 -14.58
N PRO A 176 -30.69 7.21 -13.80
CA PRO A 176 -30.04 8.47 -14.14
C PRO A 176 -28.51 8.38 -14.27
N ILE A 177 -27.89 7.48 -13.51
CA ILE A 177 -26.43 7.27 -13.48
C ILE A 177 -25.97 6.45 -14.68
N GLN A 178 -26.85 5.62 -15.24
CA GLN A 178 -26.54 4.76 -16.38
C GLN A 178 -26.56 5.53 -17.71
N TYR A 179 -27.35 6.61 -17.81
CA TYR A 179 -27.62 7.30 -19.08
C TYR A 179 -27.01 8.70 -19.20
N SER A 180 -26.46 9.27 -18.13
CA SER A 180 -25.77 10.55 -18.19
C SER A 180 -24.37 10.38 -18.77
N LEU A 181 -24.16 10.82 -20.01
CA LEU A 181 -22.87 10.69 -20.71
C LEU A 181 -21.73 11.34 -19.92
N GLY A 182 -21.98 12.49 -19.28
CA GLY A 182 -20.99 13.20 -18.48
C GLY A 182 -20.56 12.41 -17.24
N ASP A 183 -21.50 11.79 -16.53
CA ASP A 183 -21.21 10.92 -15.38
C ASP A 183 -20.45 9.67 -15.81
N VAL A 184 -20.86 9.03 -16.91
CA VAL A 184 -20.20 7.81 -17.41
C VAL A 184 -18.75 8.09 -17.85
N VAL A 185 -18.52 9.16 -18.60
CA VAL A 185 -17.20 9.53 -19.10
C VAL A 185 -16.30 10.02 -17.97
N SER A 186 -16.81 10.88 -17.07
CA SER A 186 -16.02 11.34 -15.93
C SER A 186 -15.64 10.17 -15.01
N MET A 187 -16.53 9.20 -14.81
CA MET A 187 -16.24 8.03 -13.99
C MET A 187 -15.23 7.08 -14.64
N LEU A 188 -15.28 6.90 -15.96
CA LEU A 188 -14.23 6.17 -16.69
C LEU A 188 -12.87 6.85 -16.51
N MET A 189 -12.81 8.17 -16.73
CA MET A 189 -11.58 8.93 -16.59
C MET A 189 -11.05 8.89 -15.16
N SER A 190 -11.91 8.99 -14.15
CA SER A 190 -11.48 8.94 -12.75
C SER A 190 -10.91 7.58 -12.36
N LEU A 191 -11.46 6.48 -12.88
CA LEU A 191 -10.93 5.12 -12.66
C LEU A 191 -9.59 4.88 -13.40
N ILE A 192 -9.41 5.44 -14.59
CA ILE A 192 -8.12 5.44 -15.30
C ILE A 192 -7.08 6.21 -14.48
N ILE A 193 -7.42 7.42 -14.02
CA ILE A 193 -6.55 8.25 -13.18
C ILE A 193 -6.18 7.51 -11.89
N PHE A 194 -7.16 6.93 -11.21
CA PHE A 194 -6.96 6.10 -10.02
C PHE A 194 -5.87 5.04 -10.25
N ALA A 195 -6.08 4.18 -11.26
CA ALA A 195 -5.17 3.07 -11.51
C ALA A 195 -3.77 3.54 -11.92
N MET A 196 -3.67 4.58 -12.76
CA MET A 196 -2.39 5.18 -13.16
C MET A 196 -1.63 5.77 -11.96
N VAL A 197 -2.31 6.52 -11.09
CA VAL A 197 -1.72 7.13 -9.88
C VAL A 197 -1.29 6.06 -8.89
N THR A 198 -2.10 5.02 -8.69
CA THR A 198 -1.73 3.88 -7.84
C THR A 198 -0.46 3.20 -8.35
N ALA A 199 -0.38 2.88 -9.64
CA ALA A 199 0.81 2.24 -10.19
C ALA A 199 2.05 3.15 -10.19
N TYR A 200 1.87 4.46 -10.42
CA TYR A 200 2.93 5.44 -10.25
C TYR A 200 3.43 5.52 -8.80
N THR A 201 2.52 5.50 -7.84
CA THR A 201 2.85 5.49 -6.41
C THR A 201 3.58 4.22 -6.01
N LEU A 202 3.15 3.05 -6.48
CA LEU A 202 3.89 1.79 -6.32
C LEU A 202 5.34 1.92 -6.82
N LYS A 203 5.53 2.61 -7.96
CA LYS A 203 6.87 2.84 -8.52
C LYS A 203 7.72 3.67 -7.58
N LYS A 204 7.16 4.76 -7.09
CA LYS A 204 7.84 5.70 -6.19
C LYS A 204 8.18 5.06 -4.85
N LEU A 205 7.34 4.17 -4.33
CA LEU A 205 7.61 3.43 -3.11
C LEU A 205 8.64 2.30 -3.29
N GLY A 206 9.18 2.10 -4.49
CA GLY A 206 10.23 1.12 -4.75
C GLY A 206 9.74 -0.31 -4.92
N PHE A 207 8.45 -0.50 -5.22
CA PHE A 207 7.82 -1.81 -5.36
C PHE A 207 8.58 -2.78 -6.29
N TRP A 208 8.99 -2.30 -7.47
CA TRP A 208 9.75 -3.11 -8.43
C TRP A 208 11.23 -3.28 -8.06
N ARG A 209 11.83 -2.32 -7.35
CA ARG A 209 13.23 -2.40 -6.91
C ARG A 209 13.42 -3.47 -5.84
N ASN A 210 12.47 -3.59 -4.92
CA ASN A 210 12.53 -4.57 -3.84
C ASN A 210 12.40 -6.02 -4.35
N ARG A 211 11.83 -6.23 -5.54
CA ARG A 211 11.69 -7.55 -6.16
C ARG A 211 12.93 -8.06 -6.89
N GLN A 212 13.86 -7.20 -7.28
CA GLN A 212 15.11 -7.64 -7.93
C GLN A 212 16.16 -8.14 -6.93
N LEU A 213 15.89 -8.05 -5.63
CA LEU A 213 16.83 -8.42 -4.55
C LEU A 213 16.58 -9.82 -3.99
N TYR A 214 15.60 -10.56 -4.52
CA TYR A 214 15.24 -11.94 -4.17
C TYR A 214 15.12 -12.79 -5.43
#